data_AF-A0ABD0NLJ3-F1
#
_entry.id   AF-A0ABD0NLJ3-F1
#
_cell.length_a   1.000
_cell.length_b   1.000
_cell.length_c   1.000
_cell.angle_alpha   90.00
_cell.angle_beta   90.00
_cell.angle_gamma   90.00
#
_symmetry.space_group_name_H-M   'P 1'
#
loop_
_entity.id
_entity.type
_entity.pdbx_description
1 polymer ?
#
loop_
_entity_poly.entity_id
_entity_poly.type
_entity_poly.pdbx_seq_one_letter_code
_entity_poly.pdbx_strand_id
1 'polypeptide(L)' 'RCYTVWRGHFVNGGKDVYQASLRSLSQPFLPYKLPEKIEIGKVMSLQQVKQKIPSALFSWNLYTGSHE' A
#
# COMPACT_ATOMS: atom_id res chain seq x y z
N ARG A 1 18.59 -8.08 -2.06
CA ARG A 1 18.73 -6.66 -2.49
C ARG A 1 17.35 -6.03 -2.31
N CYS A 2 17.22 -4.86 -1.67
CA CYS A 2 15.92 -4.27 -1.34
C CYS A 2 15.77 -2.93 -2.10
N TYR A 3 14.68 -2.77 -2.87
CA TYR A 3 14.43 -1.59 -3.68
C TYR A 3 13.44 -0.67 -2.98
N THR A 4 13.74 0.62 -2.85
CA THR A 4 12.72 1.61 -2.50
C THR A 4 11.91 1.89 -3.75
N VAL A 5 10.67 1.40 -3.79
CA VAL A 5 9.79 1.51 -4.97
C VAL A 5 8.87 2.72 -4.91
N TRP A 6 8.71 3.33 -3.73
CA TRP A 6 8.02 4.59 -3.55
C TRP A 6 8.48 5.28 -2.26
N ARG A 7 8.43 6.62 -2.27
CA ARG A 7 8.63 7.47 -1.09
C ARG A 7 7.65 8.63 -1.19
N GLY A 8 6.98 8.95 -0.10
CA GLY A 8 6.03 10.05 -0.07
C GLY A 8 5.48 10.32 1.33
N HIS A 9 4.42 11.11 1.40
CA HIS A 9 3.78 11.52 2.64
C HIS A 9 2.36 10.98 2.73
N PHE A 10 1.95 10.57 3.92
CA PHE A 10 0.55 10.41 4.27
C PHE A 10 0.01 11.76 4.74
N VAL A 11 -1.14 12.12 4.21
CA VAL A 11 -1.85 13.35 4.57
C VAL A 11 -3.22 13.03 5.13
N ASN A 12 -3.70 13.83 6.08
CA ASN A 12 -5.06 13.74 6.60
C ASN A 12 -5.72 15.11 6.51
N GLY A 13 -6.77 15.21 5.68
CA GLY A 13 -7.42 16.49 5.39
C GLY A 13 -6.44 17.52 4.81
N GLY A 14 -5.54 17.07 3.94
CA GLY A 14 -4.52 17.92 3.31
C GLY A 14 -3.32 18.30 4.20
N LYS A 15 -3.27 17.89 5.47
CA LYS A 15 -2.13 18.11 6.36
C LYS A 15 -1.19 16.91 6.36
N ASP A 16 0.11 17.14 6.27
CA ASP A 16 1.12 16.07 6.35
C ASP A 16 1.13 15.45 7.75
N VAL A 17 1.00 14.12 7.81
CA VAL A 17 0.95 13.34 9.06
C VAL A 17 2.22 12.52 9.23
N TYR A 18 2.70 11.89 8.16
CA TYR A 18 3.84 10.98 8.25
C TYR A 18 4.55 10.81 6.91
N GLN A 19 5.88 10.68 6.92
CA GLN A 19 6.66 10.34 5.73
C GLN A 19 6.99 8.85 5.72
N ALA A 20 6.75 8.17 4.60
CA ALA A 20 6.99 6.74 4.47
C ALA A 20 7.66 6.36 3.16
N SER A 21 8.19 5.14 3.13
CA SER A 21 8.71 4.52 1.92
C SER A 21 8.22 3.09 1.81
N LEU A 22 7.81 2.69 0.62
CA LEU A 22 7.50 1.29 0.30
C LEU A 22 8.74 0.65 -0.29
N ARG A 23 9.04 -0.56 0.17
CA ARG A 23 10.18 -1.34 -0.28
C ARG A 23 9.73 -2.67 -0.86
N SER A 24 10.43 -3.15 -1.87
CA SER A 24 10.19 -4.44 -2.51
C SER A 24 11.50 -5.23 -2.54
N LEU A 25 11.40 -6.54 -2.26
CA LEU A 25 12.55 -7.45 -2.34
C LEU A 25 12.68 -8.10 -3.73
N SER A 26 11.61 -8.11 -4.52
CA SER A 26 11.56 -8.83 -5.81
C SER A 26 11.66 -7.91 -7.03
N GLN A 27 11.00 -6.74 -7.03
CA GLN A 27 10.89 -5.87 -8.20
C GLN A 27 11.22 -4.39 -7.87
N PRO A 28 11.92 -3.67 -8.76
CA PRO A 28 12.34 -2.30 -8.50
C PRO A 28 11.29 -1.23 -8.85
N PHE A 29 10.10 -1.63 -9.31
CA PHE A 29 9.04 -0.70 -9.71
C PHE A 29 7.68 -1.17 -9.20
N LEU A 30 6.78 -0.20 -9.02
CA LEU A 30 5.35 -0.48 -8.80
C LEU A 30 4.65 -0.60 -10.17
N PRO A 31 3.65 -1.48 -10.31
CA PRO A 31 2.84 -1.56 -11.52
C PRO A 31 2.05 -0.27 -11.80
N TYR A 32 1.85 0.57 -10.79
CA TYR A 32 1.24 1.89 -10.92
C TYR A 32 2.02 2.93 -10.10
N LYS A 33 2.23 4.12 -10.68
CA LYS A 33 2.93 5.21 -10.00
C LYS A 33 2.03 5.80 -8.92
N LEU A 34 2.44 5.65 -7.66
CA LEU A 34 1.76 6.26 -6.54
C LEU A 34 2.03 7.79 -6.49
N PRO A 35 1.06 8.58 -6.04
CA PRO A 35 1.25 10.02 -5.84
C PRO A 35 2.26 10.29 -4.71
N GLU A 36 2.83 11.50 -4.70
CA GLU A 36 3.77 11.93 -3.64
C GLU A 36 3.10 12.08 -2.28
N LYS A 37 1.79 12.33 -2.27
CA LYS A 37 0.94 12.47 -1.08
C LYS A 37 -0.26 11.53 -1.18
N ILE A 38 -0.47 10.73 -0.14
CA ILE A 38 -1.59 9.78 -0.04
C ILE A 38 -2.51 10.21 1.11
N GLU A 39 -3.77 10.48 0.80
CA GLU A 39 -4.78 10.87 1.78
C GLU A 39 -5.26 9.64 2.58
N ILE A 40 -5.17 9.71 3.91
CA ILE A 40 -5.57 8.65 4.85
C ILE A 40 -6.88 8.97 5.58
N GLY A 41 -7.60 10.02 5.18
CA GLY A 41 -8.84 10.49 5.82
C GLY A 41 -10.01 9.51 5.83
N LYS A 42 -9.88 8.31 5.22
CA LYS A 42 -10.92 7.28 5.23
C LYS A 42 -10.57 6.15 6.18
N VAL A 43 -11.26 6.12 7.32
CA VAL A 43 -11.20 5.00 8.27
C VAL A 43 -12.31 4.01 7.94
N MET A 44 -11.98 2.72 7.95
CA MET A 44 -12.95 1.62 7.81
C MET A 44 -12.71 0.57 8.87
N SER A 45 -13.78 -0.06 9.35
CA SER A 45 -13.63 -1.27 10.16
C SER A 45 -13.17 -2.44 9.29
N LEU A 46 -12.48 -3.41 9.88
CA LEU A 46 -12.04 -4.61 9.16
C LEU A 46 -13.23 -5.36 8.54
N GLN A 47 -14.40 -5.36 9.20
CA GLN A 47 -15.63 -5.94 8.66
C GLN A 47 -16.07 -5.22 7.38
N GLN A 48 -16.06 -3.88 7.35
CA GLN A 48 -16.41 -3.12 6.15
C GLN A 48 -15.43 -3.37 5.00
N VAL A 49 -14.14 -3.54 5.31
CA VAL A 49 -13.12 -3.88 4.31
C VAL A 49 -13.41 -5.23 3.66
N LYS A 50 -13.69 -6.26 4.46
CA LYS A 50 -14.01 -7.62 3.96
C LYS A 50 -15.24 -7.67 3.07
N GLN A 51 -16.19 -6.75 3.25
CA GLN A 51 -17.40 -6.67 2.42
C GLN A 51 -17.16 -5.93 1.10
N LYS A 52 -16.19 -5.02 1.04
CA LYS A 52 -15.92 -4.18 -0.14
C LYS A 52 -14.82 -4.72 -1.04
N ILE A 53 -13.88 -5.47 -0.46
CA ILE A 53 -12.72 -5.99 -1.16
C ILE A 53 -12.88 -7.50 -1.28
N PRO A 54 -12.78 -8.07 -2.50
CA PRO A 54 -12.83 -9.52 -2.69
C PRO A 54 -11.84 -10.23 -1.76
N SER A 55 -12.32 -11.24 -1.03
CA SER A 55 -11.53 -11.97 -0.04
C SER A 55 -10.27 -12.60 -0.64
N ALA A 56 -10.33 -12.98 -1.92
CA ALA A 56 -9.19 -13.48 -2.68
C ALA A 56 -7.97 -12.55 -2.59
N LEU A 57 -8.14 -11.22 -2.64
CA LEU A 57 -7.03 -10.26 -2.58
C LEU A 57 -6.27 -10.27 -1.24
N PHE A 58 -6.84 -10.86 -0.18
CA PHE A 58 -6.16 -11.09 1.09
C PHE A 58 -5.50 -12.47 1.19
N SER A 59 -5.65 -13.32 0.16
CA SER A 59 -5.02 -14.63 0.12
C SER A 59 -3.54 -14.51 -0.17
N TRP A 60 -2.72 -15.13 0.69
CA TRP A 60 -1.28 -15.25 0.48
C TRP A 60 -0.93 -15.89 -0.86
N ASN A 61 -1.73 -16.86 -1.28
CA ASN A 61 -1.51 -17.64 -2.50
C ASN A 61 -1.63 -16.82 -3.79
N LEU A 62 -2.18 -15.60 -3.74
CA LEU A 62 -2.25 -14.70 -4.89
C LEU A 62 -0.95 -13.94 -5.15
N TYR A 63 -0.01 -13.94 -4.20
CA TYR A 63 1.25 -13.21 -4.28
C TYR A 63 2.43 -14.17 -4.53
N THR A 64 2.30 -15.04 -5.53
CA THR A 64 3.32 -16.01 -5.98
C THR A 64 4.53 -15.26 -6.58
N GLY A 65 5.43 -14.82 -5.71
CA GLY A 65 6.57 -13.96 -6.05
C GLY A 65 6.93 -12.98 -4.92
N SER A 66 6.06 -12.89 -3.91
CA SER A 66 6.25 -12.18 -2.64
C SER A 66 6.22 -13.17 -1.48
N HIS A 67 6.73 -14.39 -1.69
CA HIS A 67 7.00 -15.31 -0.58
C HIS A 67 8.25 -14.80 0.14
N GLU A 68 8.05 -13.80 0.99
CA GLU A 68 8.90 -13.55 2.16
C GLU A 68 8.51 -14.50 3.30
#